data_AF-A0A2R9SM49-F1
#
_entry.id   AF-A0A2R9SM49-F1
#
_cell.length_a   1.000
_cell.length_b   1.000
_cell.length_c   1.000
_cell.angle_alpha   90.00
_cell.angle_beta   90.00
_cell.angle_gamma   90.00
#
_symmetry.space_group_name_H-M   'P 1'
#
loop_
_entity.id
_entity.type
_entity.pdbx_description
1 polymer ?
#
loop_
_entity_poly.entity_id
_entity_poly.type
_entity_poly.pdbx_seq_one_letter_code
_entity_poly.pdbx_strand_id
1 'polypeptide(L)'
;MRQNMKSLLLSLLAALSVLALSACSESALSDPEKEQIVKQVEQLETAEYKLLHFQMDYPKYQAELDGIVSDSYRDVISDRIIFGYNEKEYRAADLMGMPKEEYEKHKEHMLGLIHSMGMDEEKAVLRVSEPYGSEGADGVYVYVSESRELKERLLSQTNRRYSLDNASGSWTITNVDQDKVTIGSDERDDEAEAKLNGLEYQTHDGVKIVYRDKALAFDGWK
;
A
#
# COMPACT_ATOMS: atom_id res chain seq x y z
N MET A 1 -15.59 -25.31 61.75
CA MET A 1 -15.24 -23.95 61.25
C MET A 1 -13.94 -23.85 60.43
N ARG A 2 -13.28 -24.94 60.00
CA ARG A 2 -12.03 -24.88 59.20
C ARG A 2 -12.16 -25.29 57.73
N GLN A 3 -13.28 -25.88 57.32
CA GLN A 3 -13.52 -26.29 55.92
C GLN A 3 -14.21 -25.22 55.06
N ASN A 4 -14.92 -24.25 55.66
CA ASN A 4 -15.66 -23.23 54.91
C ASN A 4 -14.81 -22.02 54.47
N MET A 5 -13.62 -21.80 55.06
CA MET A 5 -12.73 -20.69 54.67
C MET A 5 -11.95 -20.96 53.38
N LYS A 6 -11.67 -22.23 53.05
CA LYS A 6 -10.90 -22.58 51.85
C LYS A 6 -11.73 -22.46 50.57
N SER A 7 -13.03 -22.75 50.65
CA SER A 7 -13.96 -22.54 49.53
C SER A 7 -14.18 -21.05 49.26
N LEU A 8 -14.31 -20.22 50.30
CA LEU A 8 -14.49 -18.77 50.15
C LEU A 8 -13.26 -18.06 49.57
N LEU A 9 -12.04 -18.52 49.88
CA LEU A 9 -10.80 -17.95 49.32
C LEU A 9 -10.56 -18.34 47.85
N LEU A 10 -11.01 -19.53 47.41
CA LEU A 10 -10.95 -19.89 45.99
C LEU A 10 -12.03 -19.19 45.14
N SER A 11 -13.20 -18.91 45.71
CA SER A 11 -14.26 -18.16 45.02
C SER A 11 -13.93 -16.67 44.88
N LEU A 12 -13.15 -16.08 45.81
CA LEU A 12 -12.69 -14.70 45.70
C LEU A 12 -11.53 -14.53 44.69
N LEU A 13 -10.70 -15.56 44.52
CA LEU A 13 -9.61 -15.55 43.53
C LEU A 13 -10.10 -15.80 42.10
N ALA A 14 -11.21 -16.53 41.93
CA ALA A 14 -11.84 -16.77 40.62
C ALA A 14 -12.73 -15.60 40.15
N ALA A 15 -13.14 -14.71 41.06
CA ALA A 15 -13.93 -13.51 40.73
C ALA A 15 -13.08 -12.29 40.35
N LEU A 16 -11.75 -12.35 40.53
CA LEU A 16 -10.83 -11.23 40.23
C LEU A 16 -10.06 -11.37 38.91
N SER A 17 -10.31 -12.42 38.13
CA SER A 17 -9.51 -12.77 36.94
C SER A 17 -10.30 -12.86 35.62
N VAL A 18 -11.44 -12.16 35.51
CA VAL A 18 -12.24 -12.06 34.25
C VAL A 18 -12.41 -10.60 33.79
N LEU A 19 -11.54 -9.68 34.21
CA LEU A 19 -11.50 -8.30 33.72
C LEU A 19 -10.14 -7.96 33.10
N ALA A 20 -9.66 -8.83 32.21
CA ALA A 20 -8.59 -8.50 31.28
C ALA A 20 -8.92 -9.10 29.91
N LEU A 21 -8.84 -8.25 28.87
CA LEU A 21 -8.97 -8.56 27.44
C LEU A 21 -10.44 -8.66 27.01
N SER A 22 -11.10 -7.59 26.57
CA SER A 22 -10.79 -6.85 25.36
C SER A 22 -11.33 -5.42 25.43
N ALA A 23 -10.49 -4.48 25.87
CA ALA A 23 -10.60 -3.12 25.38
C ALA A 23 -9.84 -3.08 24.05
N CYS A 24 -10.45 -3.64 23.00
CA CYS A 24 -10.13 -3.22 21.65
C CYS A 24 -10.57 -1.76 21.58
N SER A 25 -9.66 -0.83 21.81
CA SER A 25 -9.85 0.53 21.30
C SER A 25 -9.63 0.47 19.79
N GLU A 26 -10.51 -0.23 19.08
CA GLU A 26 -10.81 0.16 17.71
C GLU A 26 -11.29 1.61 17.85
N SER A 27 -10.49 2.56 17.38
CA SER A 27 -11.05 3.84 17.01
C SER A 27 -12.16 3.51 16.01
N ALA A 28 -13.41 3.58 16.47
CA ALA A 28 -14.55 3.19 15.66
C ALA A 28 -14.76 4.28 14.62
N LEU A 29 -13.92 4.25 13.57
CA LEU A 29 -14.07 5.12 12.42
C LEU A 29 -15.48 4.98 11.89
N SER A 30 -16.13 6.12 11.65
CA SER A 30 -17.41 6.14 10.96
C SER A 30 -17.23 5.69 9.51
N ASP A 31 -18.29 5.15 8.90
CA ASP A 31 -18.24 4.73 7.48
C ASP A 31 -17.80 5.87 6.53
N PRO A 32 -18.21 7.15 6.73
CA PRO A 32 -17.67 8.26 5.95
C PRO A 32 -16.16 8.46 6.11
N GLU A 33 -15.62 8.31 7.32
CA GLU A 33 -14.17 8.43 7.56
C GLU A 33 -13.41 7.29 6.89
N LYS A 34 -13.92 6.04 6.99
CA LYS A 34 -13.33 4.90 6.29
C LYS A 34 -13.30 5.12 4.79
N GLU A 35 -14.41 5.57 4.20
CA GLU A 35 -14.48 5.85 2.77
C GLU A 35 -13.54 6.99 2.35
N GLN A 36 -13.39 8.02 3.19
CA GLN A 36 -12.41 9.10 2.94
C GLN A 36 -10.98 8.55 2.90
N ILE A 37 -10.60 7.77 3.91
CA ILE A 37 -9.27 7.16 4.03
C ILE A 37 -8.97 6.25 2.84
N VAL A 38 -9.93 5.39 2.46
CA VAL A 38 -9.75 4.50 1.31
C VAL A 38 -9.62 5.29 0.01
N LYS A 39 -10.42 6.35 -0.20
CA LYS A 39 -10.28 7.22 -1.38
C LYS A 39 -8.93 7.90 -1.46
N GLN A 40 -8.37 8.33 -0.34
CA GLN A 40 -7.02 8.90 -0.29
C GLN A 40 -5.97 7.90 -0.77
N VAL A 41 -6.05 6.65 -0.32
CA VAL A 41 -5.15 5.58 -0.76
C VAL A 41 -5.35 5.25 -2.25
N GLU A 42 -6.61 5.13 -2.71
CA GLU A 42 -6.92 4.92 -4.13
C GLU A 42 -6.38 6.06 -5.02
N GLN A 43 -6.47 7.31 -4.55
CA GLN A 43 -5.97 8.48 -5.27
C GLN A 43 -4.45 8.47 -5.36
N LEU A 44 -3.74 8.19 -4.25
CA LEU A 44 -2.28 8.06 -4.26
C LEU A 44 -1.83 6.93 -5.19
N GLU A 45 -2.43 5.73 -5.09
CA GLU A 45 -2.13 4.59 -5.97
C GLU A 45 -2.36 4.91 -7.45
N THR A 46 -3.47 5.59 -7.76
CA THR A 46 -3.75 6.02 -9.14
C THR A 46 -2.75 7.05 -9.64
N ALA A 47 -2.34 8.00 -8.81
CA ALA A 47 -1.36 9.03 -9.17
C ALA A 47 0.03 8.41 -9.37
N GLU A 48 0.47 7.53 -8.48
CA GLU A 48 1.73 6.79 -8.59
C GLU A 48 1.74 5.92 -9.85
N TYR A 49 0.66 5.19 -10.11
CA TYR A 49 0.52 4.39 -11.32
C TYR A 49 0.72 5.26 -12.57
N LYS A 50 -0.01 6.37 -12.67
CA LYS A 50 0.04 7.26 -13.84
C LYS A 50 1.42 7.90 -14.00
N LEU A 51 2.10 8.25 -12.91
CA LEU A 51 3.46 8.78 -12.97
C LEU A 51 4.44 7.73 -13.51
N LEU A 52 4.42 6.52 -12.96
CA LEU A 52 5.34 5.44 -13.35
C LEU A 52 5.11 4.91 -14.77
N HIS A 53 3.90 5.08 -15.31
CA HIS A 53 3.54 4.70 -16.68
C HIS A 53 3.54 5.88 -17.66
N PHE A 54 4.14 7.02 -17.30
CA PHE A 54 4.25 8.23 -18.15
C PHE A 54 2.90 8.80 -18.63
N GLN A 55 1.80 8.50 -17.94
CA GLN A 55 0.46 9.05 -18.18
C GLN A 55 0.26 10.40 -17.47
N MET A 56 1.12 10.72 -16.51
CA MET A 56 1.11 11.95 -15.72
C MET A 56 2.53 12.50 -15.58
N ASP A 57 2.67 13.82 -15.61
CA ASP A 57 3.93 14.51 -15.31
C ASP A 57 4.06 14.78 -13.80
N TYR A 58 5.29 15.01 -13.33
CA TYR A 58 5.55 15.16 -11.91
C TYR A 58 4.83 16.37 -11.24
N PRO A 59 4.69 17.54 -11.89
CA PRO A 59 3.88 18.64 -11.34
C PRO A 59 2.42 18.25 -11.11
N LYS A 60 1.78 17.52 -12.03
CA LYS A 60 0.41 17.02 -11.83
C LYS A 60 0.35 15.99 -10.72
N TYR A 61 1.33 15.09 -10.64
CA TYR A 61 1.43 14.13 -9.55
C TYR A 61 1.48 14.82 -8.18
N GLN A 62 2.32 15.84 -8.02
CA GLN A 62 2.42 16.60 -6.77
C GLN A 62 1.09 17.27 -6.37
N ALA A 63 0.35 17.80 -7.36
CA ALA A 63 -0.96 18.41 -7.14
C ALA A 63 -2.02 17.38 -6.71
N GLU A 64 -1.98 16.16 -7.26
CA GLU A 64 -2.88 15.07 -6.84
C GLU A 64 -2.62 14.61 -5.40
N LEU A 65 -1.40 14.79 -4.89
CA LEU A 65 -1.07 14.40 -3.52
C LEU A 65 -1.41 15.47 -2.48
N ASP A 66 -1.75 16.69 -2.90
CA ASP A 66 -1.99 17.84 -2.01
C ASP A 66 -3.08 17.53 -0.97
N GLY A 67 -2.76 17.74 0.31
CA GLY A 67 -3.64 17.42 1.44
C GLY A 67 -3.90 15.92 1.70
N ILE A 68 -3.27 15.00 0.96
CA ILE A 68 -3.44 13.55 1.14
C ILE A 68 -2.28 12.92 1.90
N VAL A 69 -1.07 13.40 1.62
CA VAL A 69 0.16 12.88 2.20
C VAL A 69 0.79 13.91 3.13
N SER A 70 1.44 13.43 4.19
CA SER A 70 2.23 14.29 5.08
C SER A 70 3.49 14.83 4.39
N ASP A 71 4.03 15.93 4.91
CA ASP A 71 5.33 16.46 4.46
C ASP A 71 6.45 15.43 4.61
N SER A 72 6.43 14.65 5.70
CA SER A 72 7.42 13.58 5.90
C SER A 72 7.36 12.50 4.81
N TYR A 73 6.17 12.16 4.33
CA TYR A 73 6.03 11.25 3.20
C TYR A 73 6.58 11.88 1.92
N ARG A 74 6.28 13.17 1.67
CA ARG A 74 6.78 13.91 0.51
C ARG A 74 8.30 13.92 0.44
N ASP A 75 8.96 14.14 1.57
CA ASP A 75 10.41 14.13 1.66
C ASP A 75 10.98 12.76 1.26
N VAL A 76 10.39 11.67 1.77
CA VAL A 76 10.82 10.30 1.42
C VAL A 76 10.63 10.00 -0.06
N ILE A 77 9.48 10.36 -0.65
CA ILE A 77 9.23 10.08 -2.08
C ILE A 77 10.03 10.99 -3.02
N SER A 78 10.55 12.13 -2.54
CA SER A 78 11.34 13.05 -3.37
C SER A 78 12.65 12.43 -3.88
N ASP A 79 13.21 11.49 -3.12
CA ASP A 79 14.43 10.76 -3.47
C ASP A 79 14.14 9.47 -4.27
N ARG A 80 12.87 9.11 -4.48
CA ARG A 80 12.48 7.89 -5.20
C ARG A 80 12.88 7.98 -6.67
N ILE A 81 13.52 6.93 -7.17
CA ILE A 81 13.79 6.75 -8.60
C ILE A 81 12.46 6.49 -9.31
N ILE A 82 12.13 7.30 -10.32
CA ILE A 82 10.91 7.17 -11.12
C ILE A 82 11.19 6.35 -12.38
N PHE A 83 12.28 6.65 -13.09
CA PHE A 83 12.75 5.87 -14.23
C PHE A 83 14.26 5.98 -14.37
N GLY A 84 14.87 5.10 -15.16
CA GLY A 84 16.29 5.13 -15.43
C GLY A 84 16.68 4.26 -16.63
N TYR A 85 17.74 4.67 -17.32
CA TYR A 85 18.30 3.95 -18.46
C TYR A 85 19.75 4.42 -18.70
N ASN A 86 20.57 3.60 -19.37
CA ASN A 86 21.99 3.89 -19.63
C ASN A 86 22.76 4.37 -18.38
N GLU A 87 22.60 3.66 -17.26
CA GLU A 87 23.22 3.96 -15.96
C GLU A 87 22.81 5.30 -15.34
N LYS A 88 21.81 5.99 -15.91
CA LYS A 88 21.22 7.20 -15.34
C LYS A 88 19.89 6.87 -14.66
N GLU A 89 19.70 7.45 -13.49
CA GLU A 89 18.45 7.40 -12.73
C GLU A 89 17.87 8.81 -12.67
N TYR A 90 16.55 8.90 -12.80
CA TYR A 90 15.78 10.14 -12.68
C TYR A 90 14.85 10.00 -11.48
N ARG A 91 15.15 10.77 -10.45
CA ARG A 91 14.40 10.81 -9.19
C ARG A 91 13.26 11.80 -9.29
N ALA A 92 12.31 11.67 -8.38
CA ALA A 92 11.17 12.58 -8.27
C ALA A 92 11.61 14.07 -8.18
N ALA A 93 12.65 14.37 -7.41
CA ALA A 93 13.24 15.72 -7.35
C ALA A 93 13.80 16.21 -8.70
N ASP A 94 14.42 15.33 -9.50
CA ASP A 94 14.96 15.69 -10.83
C ASP A 94 13.84 16.09 -11.80
N LEU A 95 12.67 15.47 -11.67
CA LEU A 95 11.51 15.74 -12.53
C LEU A 95 10.83 17.09 -12.24
N MET A 96 10.99 17.64 -11.03
CA MET A 96 10.35 18.89 -10.63
C MET A 96 10.83 20.09 -11.46
N GLY A 97 12.11 20.09 -11.85
CA GLY A 97 12.73 21.14 -12.66
C GLY A 97 12.90 20.81 -14.14
N MET A 98 12.50 19.60 -14.55
CA MET A 98 12.78 19.10 -15.90
C MET A 98 11.96 19.86 -16.95
N PRO A 99 12.60 20.44 -17.99
CA PRO A 99 11.89 21.03 -19.11
C PRO A 99 10.98 20.00 -19.78
N LYS A 100 9.77 20.42 -20.17
CA LYS A 100 8.80 19.53 -20.82
C LYS A 100 9.38 18.80 -22.04
N GLU A 101 10.15 19.49 -22.87
CA GLU A 101 10.79 18.88 -24.05
C GLU A 101 11.77 17.76 -23.68
N GLU A 102 12.52 17.92 -22.58
CA GLU A 102 13.43 16.91 -22.07
C GLU A 102 12.67 15.71 -21.52
N TYR A 103 11.60 15.95 -20.75
CA TYR A 103 10.72 14.90 -20.25
C TYR A 103 10.10 14.07 -21.37
N GLU A 104 9.58 14.70 -22.43
CA GLU A 104 8.98 13.98 -23.56
C GLU A 104 10.01 13.10 -24.30
N LYS A 105 11.28 13.54 -24.40
CA LYS A 105 12.36 12.70 -24.96
C LYS A 105 12.63 11.46 -24.10
N HIS A 106 12.66 11.62 -22.78
CA HIS A 106 12.82 10.50 -21.85
C HIS A 106 11.65 9.53 -21.93
N LYS A 107 10.43 10.07 -21.95
CA LYS A 107 9.20 9.29 -22.12
C LYS A 107 9.21 8.49 -23.41
N GLU A 108 9.48 9.12 -24.56
CA GLU A 108 9.55 8.43 -25.85
C GLU A 108 10.58 7.30 -25.84
N HIS A 109 11.77 7.57 -25.29
CA HIS A 109 12.82 6.55 -25.17
C HIS A 109 12.37 5.36 -24.31
N MET A 110 11.84 5.63 -23.12
CA MET A 110 11.37 4.58 -22.20
C MET A 110 10.24 3.76 -22.81
N LEU A 111 9.25 4.41 -23.42
CA LEU A 111 8.15 3.71 -24.11
C LEU A 111 8.67 2.82 -25.25
N GLY A 112 9.69 3.27 -25.99
CA GLY A 112 10.37 2.45 -26.99
C GLY A 112 11.03 1.19 -26.40
N LEU A 113 11.68 1.32 -25.24
CA LEU A 113 12.26 0.17 -24.51
C LEU A 113 11.17 -0.80 -24.05
N ILE A 114 10.11 -0.30 -23.42
CA ILE A 114 8.96 -1.08 -22.93
C ILE A 114 8.31 -1.87 -24.08
N HIS A 115 8.08 -1.21 -25.21
CA HIS A 115 7.54 -1.84 -26.41
C HIS A 115 8.48 -2.96 -26.91
N SER A 116 9.80 -2.69 -26.98
CA SER A 116 10.78 -3.70 -27.41
C SER A 116 10.85 -4.92 -26.50
N MET A 117 10.55 -4.76 -25.21
CA MET A 117 10.46 -5.85 -24.22
C MET A 117 9.12 -6.59 -24.28
N GLY A 118 8.17 -6.11 -25.10
CA GLY A 118 6.84 -6.69 -25.25
C GLY A 118 5.97 -6.54 -24.00
N MET A 119 6.14 -5.43 -23.28
CA MET A 119 5.40 -5.11 -22.05
C MET A 119 4.10 -4.33 -22.29
N ASP A 120 3.74 -4.02 -23.54
CA ASP A 120 2.55 -3.21 -23.89
C ASP A 120 1.21 -3.81 -23.42
N GLU A 121 1.19 -5.11 -23.18
CA GLU A 121 0.02 -5.87 -22.72
C GLU A 121 0.01 -6.08 -21.19
N GLU A 122 0.92 -5.44 -20.46
CA GLU A 122 0.86 -5.44 -19.00
C GLU A 122 -0.49 -4.89 -18.53
N LYS A 123 -1.07 -5.54 -17.52
CA LYS A 123 -2.24 -5.06 -16.81
C LYS A 123 -1.96 -5.11 -15.32
N ALA A 124 -2.48 -4.14 -14.58
CA ALA A 124 -2.44 -4.15 -13.13
C ALA A 124 -3.87 -4.18 -12.57
N VAL A 125 -4.08 -5.01 -11.56
CA VAL A 125 -5.31 -5.02 -10.75
C VAL A 125 -4.91 -4.79 -9.31
N LEU A 126 -5.55 -3.82 -8.68
CA LEU A 126 -5.26 -3.39 -7.34
C LEU A 126 -6.51 -3.48 -6.48
N ARG A 127 -6.37 -4.07 -5.29
CA ARG A 127 -7.41 -4.15 -4.28
C ARG A 127 -6.98 -3.44 -3.02
N VAL A 128 -7.88 -2.64 -2.46
CA VAL A 128 -7.67 -1.86 -1.24
C VAL A 128 -8.53 -2.44 -0.13
N SER A 129 -7.99 -2.56 1.08
CA SER A 129 -8.73 -2.97 2.26
C SER A 129 -9.53 -1.81 2.86
N GLU A 130 -10.44 -2.14 3.79
CA GLU A 130 -10.91 -1.13 4.76
C GLU A 130 -9.75 -0.76 5.72
N PRO A 131 -9.85 0.35 6.46
CA PRO A 131 -8.84 0.71 7.46
C PRO A 131 -8.86 -0.23 8.67
N TYR A 132 -7.68 -0.61 9.14
CA TYR A 132 -7.43 -1.38 10.36
C TYR A 132 -6.84 -0.45 11.43
N GLY A 133 -7.17 -0.66 12.71
CA GLY A 133 -6.53 0.09 13.79
C GLY A 133 -5.01 -0.08 13.77
N SER A 134 -4.25 0.97 14.06
CA SER A 134 -2.80 0.82 14.27
C SER A 134 -2.47 0.58 15.75
N GLU A 135 -1.20 0.25 16.04
CA GLU A 135 -0.72 0.20 17.43
C GLU A 135 -0.73 1.59 18.10
N GLY A 136 -0.79 2.68 17.32
CA GLY A 136 -0.90 4.06 17.78
C GLY A 136 -2.36 4.49 17.97
N ALA A 137 -2.63 5.28 19.02
CA ALA A 137 -3.98 5.69 19.40
C ALA A 137 -4.74 6.49 18.31
N ASP A 138 -4.01 7.19 17.43
CA ASP A 138 -4.58 8.09 16.43
C ASP A 138 -4.25 7.66 14.98
N GLY A 139 -3.85 6.39 14.79
CA GLY A 139 -3.40 5.88 13.50
C GLY A 139 -4.20 4.69 12.99
N VAL A 140 -4.19 4.52 11.67
CA VAL A 140 -4.75 3.34 11.00
C VAL A 140 -3.81 2.80 9.93
N TYR A 141 -4.01 1.54 9.58
CA TYR A 141 -3.38 0.89 8.44
C TYR A 141 -4.39 0.61 7.33
N VAL A 142 -3.99 0.86 6.09
CA VAL A 142 -4.71 0.39 4.90
C VAL A 142 -3.78 -0.51 4.11
N TYR A 143 -4.30 -1.66 3.69
CA TYR A 143 -3.52 -2.65 2.97
C TYR A 143 -3.92 -2.67 1.51
N VAL A 144 -2.93 -2.73 0.64
CA VAL A 144 -3.12 -2.82 -0.81
C VAL A 144 -2.45 -4.08 -1.34
N SER A 145 -3.12 -4.74 -2.27
CA SER A 145 -2.62 -5.87 -3.03
C SER A 145 -2.72 -5.56 -4.51
N GLU A 146 -1.58 -5.45 -5.19
CA GLU A 146 -1.47 -5.21 -6.62
C GLU A 146 -0.92 -6.47 -7.31
N SER A 147 -1.73 -7.05 -8.20
CA SER A 147 -1.29 -8.10 -9.12
C SER A 147 -1.03 -7.48 -10.49
N ARG A 148 0.13 -7.76 -11.06
CA ARG A 148 0.48 -7.39 -12.43
C ARG A 148 0.56 -8.62 -13.31
N GLU A 149 -0.12 -8.58 -14.43
CA GLU A 149 -0.14 -9.66 -15.41
C GLU A 149 0.46 -9.19 -16.73
N LEU A 150 1.15 -10.09 -17.42
CA LEU A 150 1.62 -9.89 -18.78
C LEU A 150 1.24 -11.12 -19.59
N LYS A 151 0.52 -10.91 -20.70
CA LYS A 151 0.05 -12.01 -21.59
C LYS A 151 -0.71 -13.10 -20.80
N GLU A 152 -1.65 -12.66 -19.95
CA GLU A 152 -2.51 -13.53 -19.12
C GLU A 152 -1.75 -14.39 -18.09
N ARG A 153 -0.51 -14.03 -17.77
CA ARG A 153 0.28 -14.67 -16.72
C ARG A 153 0.67 -13.67 -15.65
N LEU A 154 0.61 -14.09 -14.39
CA LEU A 154 1.09 -13.28 -13.27
C LEU A 154 2.59 -12.99 -13.43
N LEU A 155 2.94 -11.71 -13.51
CA LEU A 155 4.31 -11.22 -13.61
C LEU A 155 4.85 -10.85 -12.24
N SER A 156 4.05 -10.16 -11.42
CA SER A 156 4.46 -9.78 -10.07
C SER A 156 3.26 -9.53 -9.17
N GLN A 157 3.49 -9.66 -7.87
CA GLN A 157 2.55 -9.30 -6.83
C GLN A 157 3.27 -8.35 -5.87
N THR A 158 2.65 -7.20 -5.60
CA THR A 158 3.11 -6.22 -4.62
C THR A 158 2.05 -6.10 -3.53
N ASN A 159 2.45 -6.20 -2.27
CA ASN A 159 1.61 -5.84 -1.15
C ASN A 159 2.17 -4.58 -0.49
N ARG A 160 1.27 -3.67 -0.10
CA ARG A 160 1.64 -2.43 0.58
C ARG A 160 0.83 -2.26 1.86
N ARG A 161 1.46 -1.65 2.85
CA ARG A 161 0.80 -1.14 4.06
C ARG A 161 0.97 0.37 4.11
N TYR A 162 -0.14 1.07 3.97
CA TYR A 162 -0.25 2.51 4.19
C TYR A 162 -0.45 2.77 5.67
N SER A 163 0.39 3.63 6.25
CA SER A 163 0.17 4.19 7.59
C SER A 163 -0.46 5.55 7.44
N LEU A 164 -1.57 5.77 8.13
CA LEU A 164 -2.24 7.07 8.19
C LEU A 164 -2.40 7.51 9.64
N ASP A 165 -2.28 8.82 9.88
CA ASP A 165 -2.60 9.44 11.16
C ASP A 165 -3.54 10.63 10.99
N ASN A 166 -4.16 11.04 12.10
CA ASN A 166 -5.06 12.18 12.18
C ASN A 166 -4.52 13.28 13.13
N ALA A 167 -3.20 13.49 13.15
CA ALA A 167 -2.55 14.38 14.12
C ALA A 167 -2.96 15.87 13.96
N SER A 168 -3.35 16.28 12.75
CA SER A 168 -3.71 17.66 12.40
C SER A 168 -5.22 17.90 12.27
N GLY A 169 -6.06 16.93 12.63
CA GLY A 169 -7.51 16.98 12.41
C GLY A 169 -7.95 16.62 10.99
N SER A 170 -7.01 16.13 10.16
CA SER A 170 -7.27 15.48 8.88
C SER A 170 -6.42 14.21 8.76
N TRP A 171 -7.02 13.13 8.24
CA TRP A 171 -6.28 11.91 7.89
C TRP A 171 -5.26 12.18 6.78
N THR A 172 -4.00 11.83 7.03
CA THR A 172 -2.93 11.92 6.03
C THR A 172 -2.08 10.66 6.00
N ILE A 173 -1.58 10.30 4.82
CA ILE A 173 -0.67 9.18 4.62
C ILE A 173 0.74 9.61 5.05
N THR A 174 1.33 8.87 5.98
CA THR A 174 2.63 9.19 6.57
C THR A 174 3.72 8.23 6.15
N ASN A 175 3.37 6.97 5.87
CA ASN A 175 4.34 5.98 5.41
C ASN A 175 3.67 4.95 4.49
N VAL A 176 4.47 4.37 3.59
CA VAL A 176 4.09 3.23 2.77
C VAL A 176 5.19 2.20 2.82
N ASP A 177 4.94 1.10 3.50
CA ASP A 177 5.80 -0.07 3.44
C ASP A 177 5.34 -0.97 2.30
N GLN A 178 6.28 -1.59 1.59
CA GLN A 178 5.96 -2.47 0.48
C GLN A 178 6.83 -3.73 0.50
N ASP A 179 6.24 -4.83 0.05
CA ASP A 179 6.94 -6.04 -0.30
C ASP A 179 6.47 -6.52 -1.68
N LYS A 180 7.41 -7.04 -2.47
CA LYS A 180 7.19 -7.37 -3.88
C LYS A 180 7.89 -8.67 -4.24
N VAL A 181 7.16 -9.51 -4.97
CA VAL A 181 7.73 -10.66 -5.66
C VAL A 181 7.51 -10.54 -7.16
N THR A 182 8.53 -10.92 -7.92
CA THR A 182 8.45 -11.11 -9.37
C THR A 182 8.51 -12.60 -9.68
N ILE A 183 7.60 -13.04 -10.54
CA ILE A 183 7.48 -14.42 -11.00
C ILE A 183 8.16 -14.52 -12.37
N GLY A 184 9.20 -15.35 -12.44
CA GLY A 184 9.94 -15.60 -13.68
C GLY A 184 9.11 -16.41 -14.67
N SER A 185 9.34 -16.21 -15.97
CA SER A 185 8.61 -16.94 -17.03
C SER A 185 8.79 -18.45 -17.00
N ASP A 186 9.91 -18.91 -16.43
CA ASP A 186 10.33 -20.31 -16.40
C ASP A 186 10.19 -20.92 -14.98
N GLU A 187 9.61 -20.17 -14.04
CA GLU A 187 9.42 -20.64 -12.66
C GLU A 187 8.30 -21.68 -12.57
N ARG A 188 8.51 -22.66 -11.68
CA ARG A 188 7.52 -23.71 -11.43
C ARG A 188 6.39 -23.17 -10.54
N ASP A 189 5.19 -23.71 -10.68
CA ASP A 189 4.02 -23.26 -9.92
C ASP A 189 4.24 -23.33 -8.39
N ASP A 190 4.94 -24.36 -7.90
CA ASP A 190 5.28 -24.52 -6.48
C ASP A 190 6.24 -23.45 -5.96
N GLU A 191 7.19 -23.02 -6.79
CA GLU A 191 8.12 -21.94 -6.48
C GLU A 191 7.44 -20.57 -6.49
N ALA A 192 6.55 -20.35 -7.47
CA ALA A 192 5.74 -19.13 -7.54
C ALA A 192 4.80 -19.02 -6.32
N GLU A 193 4.12 -20.10 -5.95
CA GLU A 193 3.25 -20.14 -4.78
C GLU A 193 4.03 -19.89 -3.48
N ALA A 194 5.21 -20.49 -3.32
CA ALA A 194 6.05 -20.25 -2.15
C ALA A 194 6.46 -18.78 -2.00
N LYS A 195 6.81 -18.10 -3.11
CA LYS A 195 7.09 -16.66 -3.10
C LYS A 195 5.88 -15.84 -2.72
N LEU A 196 4.72 -16.13 -3.32
CA LEU A 196 3.47 -15.42 -3.03
C LEU A 196 3.07 -15.56 -1.56
N ASN A 197 3.19 -16.77 -1.00
CA ASN A 197 2.92 -17.03 0.41
C ASN A 197 3.91 -16.34 1.34
N GLY A 198 5.12 -16.04 0.86
CA GLY A 198 6.16 -15.34 1.62
C GLY A 198 6.01 -13.82 1.68
N LEU A 199 5.10 -13.22 0.90
CA LEU A 199 4.90 -11.77 0.88
C LEU A 199 4.49 -11.22 2.26
N GLU A 200 5.09 -10.12 2.65
CA GLU A 200 4.64 -9.37 3.83
C GLU A 200 3.27 -8.70 3.58
N TYR A 201 2.70 -8.15 4.66
CA TYR A 201 1.45 -7.36 4.66
C TYR A 201 0.19 -8.14 4.22
N GLN A 202 0.21 -9.47 4.31
CA GLN A 202 -0.96 -10.34 4.07
C GLN A 202 -1.86 -10.51 5.31
N THR A 203 -1.38 -10.07 6.48
CA THR A 203 -2.11 -10.17 7.75
C THR A 203 -2.00 -8.89 8.57
N HIS A 204 -3.00 -8.64 9.40
CA HIS A 204 -3.04 -7.62 10.45
C HIS A 204 -3.35 -8.34 11.77
N ASP A 205 -2.48 -8.20 12.77
CA ASP A 205 -2.59 -8.88 14.07
C ASP A 205 -2.83 -10.41 13.96
N GLY A 206 -2.17 -11.04 12.99
CA GLY A 206 -2.30 -12.47 12.72
C GLY A 206 -3.59 -12.89 11.99
N VAL A 207 -4.46 -11.94 11.64
CA VAL A 207 -5.68 -12.17 10.86
C VAL A 207 -5.46 -11.77 9.41
N LYS A 208 -5.93 -12.57 8.46
CA LYS A 208 -5.82 -12.29 7.02
C LYS A 208 -6.53 -10.97 6.68
N ILE A 209 -5.87 -10.14 5.87
CA ILE A 209 -6.47 -8.91 5.33
C ILE A 209 -7.67 -9.25 4.44
N VAL A 210 -8.75 -8.50 4.64
CA VAL A 210 -9.96 -8.55 3.81
C VAL A 210 -9.97 -7.33 2.91
N TYR A 211 -9.96 -7.58 1.61
CA TYR A 211 -10.01 -6.52 0.59
C TYR A 211 -11.46 -6.22 0.22
N ARG A 212 -11.71 -4.96 -0.17
CA ARG A 212 -13.00 -4.53 -0.71
C ARG A 212 -13.24 -5.17 -2.07
N ASP A 213 -14.52 -5.32 -2.44
CA ASP A 213 -14.90 -5.90 -3.74
C ASP A 213 -14.49 -5.03 -4.93
N LYS A 214 -14.45 -3.71 -4.74
CA LYS A 214 -14.01 -2.75 -5.75
C LYS A 214 -12.51 -2.91 -5.99
N ALA A 215 -12.15 -3.18 -7.24
CA ALA A 215 -10.77 -3.18 -7.70
C ALA A 215 -10.49 -1.97 -8.62
N LEU A 216 -9.28 -1.43 -8.53
CA LEU A 216 -8.75 -0.52 -9.55
C LEU A 216 -8.07 -1.38 -10.62
N ALA A 217 -8.42 -1.15 -11.88
CA ALA A 217 -7.82 -1.84 -13.01
C ALA A 217 -7.11 -0.82 -13.90
N PHE A 218 -5.89 -1.16 -14.31
CA PHE A 218 -5.06 -0.29 -15.13
C PHE A 218 -4.52 -1.02 -16.36
N ASP A 219 -4.58 -0.33 -17.50
CA ASP A 219 -4.16 -0.84 -18.80
C ASP A 219 -2.70 -0.45 -19.10
N GLY A 220 -1.76 -0.99 -18.32
CA GLY A 220 -0.30 -0.91 -18.54
C GLY A 220 0.18 0.46 -19.02
N TRP A 221 0.74 0.46 -20.22
CA TRP A 221 1.46 1.57 -20.86
C TRP A 221 0.64 2.36 -21.89
N LYS A 222 -0.69 2.18 -21.91
CA LYS A 222 -1.59 2.81 -22.88
C LYS A 222 -2.09 4.19 -22.44
#